data_AF-A0A914YW21-F1
#
_entry.id   AF-A0A914YW21-F1
#
_cell.length_a   1.000
_cell.length_b   1.000
_cell.length_c   1.000
_cell.angle_alpha   90.00
_cell.angle_beta   90.00
_cell.angle_gamma   90.00
#
_symmetry.space_group_name_H-M   'P 1'
#
loop_
_entity.id
_entity.type
_entity.pdbx_description
1 polymer ?
#
loop_
_entity_poly.entity_id
_entity_poly.type
_entity_poly.pdbx_seq_one_letter_code
_entity_poly.pdbx_strand_id
1 'polypeptide(L)'
;MVQPKSTAIKISDYPVRKILRCLMFKNGDAEYPVEECITFVADLVFSHVKNIVQKTVEAAKKRNSQVPEIIDIIFQFRKNPKLLKRLYEYISLVNASYRMGKVYNVETNSVNEDNDDLSAPDDNVTTTSSAIAEKVLNAIKKLDVDGKLIDFMTSNVEDASKIERSKRCAARTASMSTEKYQRFAEASSYSFLLVGGRRSELYDAGFRYYTKAPEEFTHDMLIILNFCAMEMMTVLVENAFLNLLKQSQRIGISKDFHKLGAIQLENYKETANRIPPKNA
;
A
#
# COMPACT_ATOMS: atom_id res chain seq x y z
N MET A 1 31.21 29.87 0.40
CA MET A 1 31.10 28.39 0.35
C MET A 1 30.03 27.97 1.36
N VAL A 2 28.81 27.74 0.91
CA VAL A 2 27.72 27.23 1.77
C VAL A 2 27.87 25.70 1.77
N GLN A 3 28.34 25.15 2.89
CA GLN A 3 28.32 23.70 3.12
C GLN A 3 26.85 23.23 3.09
N PRO A 4 26.47 22.18 2.34
CA PRO A 4 25.13 21.63 2.42
C PRO A 4 24.94 21.03 3.82
N LYS A 5 23.95 21.53 4.56
CA LYS A 5 23.52 20.94 5.83
C LYS A 5 22.91 19.56 5.52
N SER A 6 23.74 18.51 5.54
CA SER A 6 23.26 17.13 5.61
C SER A 6 22.53 16.97 6.95
N THR A 7 21.22 17.20 6.91
CA THR A 7 20.36 17.02 8.08
C THR A 7 20.10 15.53 8.17
N ALA A 8 20.76 14.84 9.11
CA ALA A 8 20.61 13.40 9.28
C ALA A 8 19.11 13.02 9.40
N ILE A 9 18.67 12.08 8.56
CA ILE A 9 17.29 11.59 8.55
C ILE A 9 16.97 10.94 9.89
N LYS A 10 16.01 11.49 10.63
CA LYS A 10 15.56 10.95 11.92
C LYS A 10 14.39 10.00 11.71
N ILE A 11 14.64 8.69 11.79
CA ILE A 11 13.60 7.65 11.62
C ILE A 11 12.45 7.79 12.64
N SER A 12 12.69 8.41 13.80
CA SER A 12 11.64 8.74 14.79
C SER A 12 10.51 9.59 14.23
N ASP A 13 10.81 10.39 13.20
CA ASP A 13 9.88 11.35 12.62
C ASP A 13 9.00 10.70 11.53
N TYR A 14 9.27 9.43 11.19
CA TYR A 14 8.45 8.67 10.25
C TYR A 14 7.06 8.38 10.87
N PRO A 15 5.96 8.89 10.28
CA PRO A 15 4.66 8.91 10.94
C PRO A 15 3.88 7.59 10.75
N VAL A 16 4.50 6.45 11.08
CA VAL A 16 3.93 5.11 10.82
C VAL A 16 2.54 4.92 11.42
N ARG A 17 2.30 5.41 12.64
CA ARG A 17 1.00 5.30 13.31
C ARG A 17 -0.09 6.09 12.56
N LYS A 18 0.24 7.29 12.07
CA LYS A 18 -0.67 8.10 11.28
C LYS A 18 -1.01 7.40 9.97
N ILE A 19 0.00 6.88 9.27
CA ILE A 19 -0.18 6.11 8.03
C ILE A 19 -1.14 4.95 8.28
N LEU A 20 -0.90 4.12 9.31
CA LEU A 20 -1.76 2.97 9.63
C LEU A 20 -3.22 3.38 9.88
N ARG A 21 -3.47 4.42 10.68
CA ARG A 21 -4.82 4.94 10.93
C ARG A 21 -5.52 5.34 9.63
N CYS A 22 -4.86 6.13 8.79
CA CYS A 22 -5.39 6.54 7.49
C CYS A 22 -5.70 5.34 6.59
N LEU A 23 -4.82 4.34 6.56
CA LEU A 23 -5.01 3.12 5.77
C LEU A 23 -6.16 2.26 6.30
N MET A 24 -6.33 2.13 7.62
CA MET A 24 -7.44 1.41 8.21
C MET A 24 -8.77 2.10 7.90
N PHE A 25 -8.83 3.42 8.08
CA PHE A 25 -10.02 4.22 7.73
C PHE A 25 -10.36 4.10 6.23
N LYS A 26 -9.36 4.27 5.36
CA LYS A 26 -9.50 4.10 3.91
C LYS A 26 -10.08 2.74 3.53
N ASN A 27 -9.71 1.68 4.24
CA ASN A 27 -10.08 0.31 3.88
C ASN A 27 -11.35 -0.25 4.54
N GLY A 28 -11.93 0.43 5.53
CA GLY A 28 -13.21 -0.04 6.10
C GLY A 28 -13.46 0.36 7.54
N ASP A 29 -12.41 0.63 8.31
CA ASP A 29 -12.54 0.94 9.73
C ASP A 29 -13.07 2.36 9.98
N ALA A 30 -13.28 2.71 11.24
CA ALA A 30 -13.58 4.06 11.69
C ALA A 30 -12.40 5.02 11.44
N GLU A 31 -12.71 6.33 11.44
CA GLU A 31 -11.70 7.41 11.33
C GLU A 31 -10.67 7.34 12.44
N TYR A 32 -11.10 6.92 13.63
CA TYR A 32 -10.27 6.66 14.80
C TYR A 32 -10.37 5.17 15.17
N PRO A 33 -9.54 4.30 14.57
CA PRO A 33 -9.47 2.90 14.95
C PRO A 33 -9.01 2.75 16.41
N VAL A 34 -9.38 1.63 17.03
CA VAL A 34 -8.93 1.29 18.39
C VAL A 34 -7.41 1.12 18.42
N GLU A 35 -6.72 1.67 19.42
CA GLU A 35 -5.24 1.67 19.49
C GLU A 35 -4.62 0.26 19.52
N GLU A 36 -5.28 -0.66 20.18
CA GLU A 36 -4.89 -2.07 20.23
C GLU A 36 -4.99 -2.71 18.83
N CYS A 37 -6.02 -2.37 18.05
CA CYS A 37 -6.16 -2.81 16.66
C CYS A 37 -5.05 -2.25 15.78
N ILE A 38 -4.68 -0.98 15.94
CA ILE A 38 -3.57 -0.36 15.17
C ILE A 38 -2.27 -1.12 15.43
N THR A 39 -1.99 -1.42 16.70
CA THR A 39 -0.78 -2.15 17.10
C THR A 39 -0.78 -3.57 16.52
N PHE A 40 -1.88 -4.29 16.66
CA PHE A 40 -2.03 -5.63 16.10
C PHE A 40 -1.86 -5.67 14.57
N VAL A 41 -2.50 -4.73 13.86
CA VAL A 41 -2.41 -4.60 12.41
C VAL A 41 -0.98 -4.28 11.98
N ALA A 42 -0.29 -3.37 12.69
CA ALA A 42 1.10 -3.04 12.43
C ALA A 42 2.01 -4.28 12.55
N ASP A 43 1.90 -5.00 13.66
CA ASP A 43 2.73 -6.19 13.92
C ASP A 43 2.51 -7.26 12.86
N LEU A 44 1.26 -7.52 12.49
CA LEU A 44 0.91 -8.52 11.49
C LEU A 44 1.44 -8.13 10.10
N VAL A 45 1.19 -6.90 9.66
CA VAL A 45 1.62 -6.43 8.33
C VAL A 45 3.13 -6.36 8.22
N PHE A 46 3.81 -5.75 9.18
CA PHE A 46 5.28 -5.67 9.13
C PHE A 46 5.93 -7.03 9.31
N SER A 47 5.36 -7.95 10.10
CA SER A 47 5.85 -9.33 10.19
C SER A 47 5.79 -10.03 8.82
N HIS A 48 4.67 -9.91 8.09
CA HIS A 48 4.54 -10.51 6.78
C HIS A 48 5.45 -9.87 5.73
N VAL A 49 5.58 -8.55 5.71
CA VAL A 49 6.49 -7.86 4.78
C VAL A 49 7.95 -8.19 5.09
N LYS A 50 8.34 -8.33 6.37
CA LYS A 50 9.66 -8.85 6.76
C LYS A 50 9.89 -10.26 6.21
N ASN A 51 8.88 -11.14 6.27
CA ASN A 51 8.98 -12.48 5.69
C ASN A 51 9.20 -12.44 4.17
N ILE A 52 8.50 -11.53 3.47
CA ILE A 52 8.72 -11.29 2.03
C ILE A 52 10.18 -10.84 1.80
N VAL A 53 10.68 -9.87 2.57
CA VAL A 53 12.07 -9.40 2.46
C VAL A 53 13.07 -10.55 2.66
N GLN A 54 12.89 -11.36 3.71
CA GLN A 54 13.76 -12.51 4.01
C GLN A 54 13.77 -13.52 2.86
N LYS A 55 12.59 -13.92 2.38
CA LYS A 55 12.46 -14.86 1.26
C LYS A 55 13.03 -14.31 -0.05
N THR A 56 12.96 -13.00 -0.28
CA THR A 56 13.60 -12.34 -1.42
C THR A 56 15.13 -12.45 -1.33
N VAL A 57 15.72 -12.18 -0.17
CA VAL A 57 17.17 -12.30 0.04
C VAL A 57 17.62 -13.75 -0.13
N GLU A 58 16.86 -14.71 0.39
CA GLU A 58 17.14 -16.14 0.20
C GLU A 58 17.04 -16.57 -1.27
N ALA A 59 16.07 -16.05 -2.03
CA ALA A 59 15.93 -16.32 -3.45
C ALA A 59 17.12 -15.79 -4.26
N ALA A 60 17.61 -14.58 -3.93
CA ALA A 60 18.81 -14.02 -4.53
C ALA A 60 20.04 -14.91 -4.27
N LYS A 61 20.21 -15.38 -3.04
CA LYS A 61 21.29 -16.31 -2.67
C LYS A 61 21.21 -17.64 -3.42
N LYS A 62 20.00 -18.18 -3.63
CA LYS A 62 19.79 -19.41 -4.44
C LYS A 62 20.17 -19.23 -5.91
N ARG A 63 20.13 -18.00 -6.42
CA ARG A 63 20.63 -17.61 -7.75
C ARG A 63 22.13 -17.34 -7.77
N ASN A 64 22.84 -17.59 -6.66
CA ASN A 64 24.24 -17.23 -6.44
C ASN A 64 24.51 -15.72 -6.55
N SER A 65 23.52 -14.88 -6.23
CA SER A 65 23.66 -13.43 -6.12
C SER A 65 23.57 -12.98 -4.66
N GLN A 66 24.40 -12.03 -4.25
CA GLN A 66 24.25 -11.34 -2.97
C GLN A 66 23.31 -10.13 -3.08
N VAL A 67 23.01 -9.68 -4.30
CA VAL A 67 22.18 -8.51 -4.57
C VAL A 67 20.77 -8.98 -4.95
N PRO A 68 19.75 -8.65 -4.13
CA PRO A 68 18.36 -8.93 -4.46
C PRO A 68 17.85 -8.09 -5.62
N GLU A 69 17.03 -8.70 -6.47
CA GLU A 69 16.41 -8.04 -7.62
C GLU A 69 14.87 -8.10 -7.54
N ILE A 70 14.20 -7.31 -8.37
CA ILE A 70 12.73 -7.32 -8.50
C ILE A 70 12.22 -8.75 -8.77
N ILE A 71 12.91 -9.52 -9.62
CA ILE A 71 12.52 -10.90 -9.94
C ILE A 71 12.45 -11.80 -8.70
N ASP A 72 13.31 -11.58 -7.71
CA ASP A 72 13.35 -12.37 -6.48
C ASP A 72 12.12 -12.08 -5.59
N ILE A 73 11.58 -10.84 -5.63
CA ILE A 73 10.29 -10.50 -5.01
C ILE A 73 9.13 -11.13 -5.79
N ILE A 74 9.08 -10.93 -7.12
CA ILE A 74 7.99 -11.41 -7.98
C ILE A 74 7.88 -12.95 -7.91
N PHE A 75 9.01 -13.65 -7.79
CA PHE A 75 9.06 -15.11 -7.66
C PHE A 75 8.20 -15.65 -6.51
N GLN A 76 8.08 -14.91 -5.41
CA GLN A 76 7.26 -15.31 -4.26
C GLN A 76 5.76 -15.33 -4.59
N PHE A 77 5.32 -14.47 -5.51
CA PHE A 77 3.92 -14.30 -5.87
C PHE A 77 3.53 -15.02 -7.17
N ARG A 78 4.44 -15.77 -7.80
CA ARG A 78 4.21 -16.48 -9.08
C ARG A 78 2.98 -17.39 -9.11
N LYS A 79 2.58 -17.94 -7.95
CA LYS A 79 1.37 -18.78 -7.81
C LYS A 79 0.08 -17.99 -7.60
N ASN A 80 0.15 -16.66 -7.59
CA ASN A 80 -0.98 -15.75 -7.38
C ASN A 80 -1.07 -14.72 -8.53
N PRO A 81 -1.56 -15.14 -9.71
CA PRO A 81 -1.58 -14.29 -10.90
C PRO A 81 -2.48 -13.06 -10.73
N LYS A 82 -3.55 -13.15 -9.92
CA LYS A 82 -4.42 -12.01 -9.56
C LYS A 82 -3.64 -10.91 -8.84
N LEU A 83 -2.80 -11.28 -7.87
CA LEU A 83 -1.98 -10.32 -7.12
C LEU A 83 -0.95 -9.64 -8.02
N LEU A 84 -0.31 -10.40 -8.91
CA LEU A 84 0.65 -9.86 -9.89
C LEU A 84 -0.02 -8.90 -10.87
N LYS A 85 -1.24 -9.22 -11.34
CA LYS A 85 -2.05 -8.32 -12.16
C LYS A 85 -2.36 -7.02 -11.43
N ARG A 86 -2.83 -7.11 -10.17
CA ARG A 86 -3.07 -5.92 -9.33
C ARG A 86 -1.81 -5.08 -9.11
N LEU A 87 -0.65 -5.70 -8.91
CA LEU A 87 0.63 -5.01 -8.75
C LEU A 87 0.99 -4.22 -10.02
N TYR A 88 0.91 -4.87 -11.19
CA TYR A 88 1.22 -4.25 -12.46
C TYR A 88 0.28 -3.07 -12.76
N GLU A 89 -1.02 -3.26 -12.56
CA GLU A 89 -2.03 -2.19 -12.70
C GLU A 89 -1.77 -1.03 -11.73
N TYR A 90 -1.44 -1.33 -10.47
CA TYR A 90 -1.11 -0.33 -9.45
C TYR A 90 0.08 0.53 -9.88
N ILE A 91 1.20 -0.10 -10.27
CA ILE A 91 2.38 0.64 -10.74
C ILE A 91 2.04 1.46 -11.98
N SER A 92 1.29 0.90 -12.93
CA SER A 92 0.87 1.61 -14.15
C SER A 92 0.02 2.86 -13.86
N LEU A 93 -0.92 2.76 -12.92
CA LEU A 93 -1.75 3.88 -12.49
C LEU A 93 -0.95 4.96 -11.75
N VAL A 94 -0.06 4.53 -10.87
CA VAL A 94 0.87 5.41 -10.15
C VAL A 94 1.72 6.18 -11.16
N ASN A 95 2.28 5.51 -12.16
CA ASN A 95 3.04 6.12 -13.25
C ASN A 95 2.21 7.14 -14.05
N ALA A 96 0.99 6.75 -14.44
CA ALA A 96 0.09 7.66 -15.16
C ALA A 96 -0.22 8.92 -14.34
N SER A 97 -0.45 8.77 -13.04
CA SER A 97 -0.71 9.89 -12.13
C SER A 97 0.49 10.85 -12.05
N TYR A 98 1.73 10.33 -12.03
CA TYR A 98 2.94 11.16 -12.13
C TYR A 98 3.04 11.91 -13.46
N ARG A 99 2.83 11.21 -14.58
CA ARG A 99 2.91 11.80 -15.93
C ARG A 99 1.85 12.86 -16.18
N MET A 100 0.70 12.75 -15.51
CA MET A 100 -0.39 13.72 -15.59
C MET A 100 -0.21 14.91 -14.63
N GLY A 101 0.90 15.02 -13.90
CA GLY A 101 1.10 16.05 -12.86
C GLY A 101 0.11 15.94 -11.70
N LYS A 102 -0.60 14.82 -11.56
CA LYS A 102 -1.64 14.57 -10.55
C LYS A 102 -1.09 13.92 -9.29
N VAL A 103 0.17 14.19 -8.96
CA VAL A 103 0.59 14.12 -7.56
C VAL A 103 -0.08 15.31 -6.90
N TYR A 104 -1.05 15.00 -6.06
CA TYR A 104 -1.88 15.94 -5.32
C TYR A 104 -1.04 16.98 -4.56
N ASN A 105 -0.68 18.08 -5.21
CA ASN A 105 -0.57 19.37 -4.55
C ASN A 105 -2.00 19.77 -4.16
N VAL A 106 -2.49 19.23 -3.04
CA VAL A 106 -3.52 19.94 -2.29
C VAL A 106 -2.82 21.15 -1.71
N GLU A 107 -2.73 22.21 -2.52
CA GLU A 107 -2.73 23.56 -2.00
C GLU A 107 -4.05 23.70 -1.26
N THR A 108 -4.01 23.52 0.06
CA THR A 108 -5.04 24.08 0.91
C THR A 108 -5.01 25.57 0.66
N ASN A 109 -6.08 26.11 0.07
CA ASN A 109 -6.34 27.54 0.00
C ASN A 109 -6.04 28.19 1.36
N SER A 110 -4.84 28.76 1.51
CA SER A 110 -4.61 29.93 2.32
C SER A 110 -4.35 31.05 1.34
N VAL A 111 -5.33 31.94 1.22
CA VAL A 111 -5.19 33.21 0.52
C VAL A 111 -4.01 33.93 1.15
N ASN A 112 -2.89 33.98 0.43
CA ASN A 112 -1.83 34.97 0.60
C ASN A 112 -1.31 35.20 -0.81
N GLU A 113 -1.82 36.27 -1.42
CA GLU A 113 -1.21 36.92 -2.57
C GLU A 113 0.22 37.32 -2.19
N ASP A 114 1.11 37.29 -3.19
CA ASP A 114 2.52 37.69 -3.15
C ASP A 114 3.51 36.67 -2.58
N ASN A 115 3.97 35.75 -3.44
CA ASN A 115 5.39 35.43 -3.64
C ASN A 115 5.55 34.61 -4.92
N ASP A 116 6.03 35.29 -5.96
CA ASP A 116 6.39 34.75 -7.27
C ASP A 116 7.75 34.03 -7.17
N ASP A 117 7.72 32.77 -6.71
CA ASP A 117 8.84 31.83 -6.88
C ASP A 117 8.32 30.51 -7.45
N LEU A 118 8.14 30.53 -8.77
CA LEU A 118 7.92 29.36 -9.61
C LEU A 118 9.17 28.47 -9.60
N SER A 119 9.40 27.74 -8.53
CA SER A 119 10.35 26.63 -8.59
C SER A 119 9.71 25.50 -9.39
N ALA A 120 10.20 25.32 -10.61
CA ALA A 120 9.80 24.30 -11.57
C ALA A 120 9.76 22.89 -10.96
N PRO A 121 8.90 21.99 -11.46
CA PRO A 121 8.97 20.58 -11.09
C PRO A 121 10.33 20.00 -11.48
N ASP A 122 10.99 19.35 -10.54
CA ASP A 122 12.27 18.65 -10.76
C ASP A 122 12.10 17.57 -11.84
N ASP A 123 12.67 17.81 -13.03
CA ASP A 123 12.55 17.00 -14.25
C ASP A 123 13.10 15.56 -14.09
N ASN A 124 13.78 15.23 -12.99
CA ASN A 124 14.40 13.92 -12.77
C ASN A 124 13.45 12.80 -12.31
N VAL A 125 12.20 13.09 -11.94
CA VAL A 125 11.26 12.08 -11.40
C VAL A 125 10.45 11.37 -12.51
N THR A 126 10.45 11.91 -13.73
CA THR A 126 9.59 11.47 -14.84
C THR A 126 9.98 10.12 -15.45
N THR A 127 11.26 9.73 -15.34
CA THR A 127 11.84 8.58 -16.07
C THR A 127 11.79 7.26 -15.30
N THR A 128 11.68 7.30 -13.97
CA THR A 128 11.85 6.11 -13.12
C THR A 128 10.62 5.22 -13.09
N SER A 129 9.43 5.82 -13.09
CA SER A 129 8.17 5.14 -12.80
C SER A 129 7.72 4.21 -13.95
N SER A 130 7.74 4.66 -15.21
CA SER A 130 7.46 3.80 -16.39
C SER A 130 8.39 2.59 -16.48
N ALA A 131 9.67 2.79 -16.11
CA ALA A 131 10.66 1.73 -16.10
C ALA A 131 10.35 0.63 -15.06
N ILE A 132 9.69 0.94 -13.95
CA ILE A 132 9.31 -0.08 -12.95
C ILE A 132 8.27 -1.05 -13.52
N ALA A 133 7.25 -0.53 -14.20
CA ALA A 133 6.21 -1.39 -14.80
C ALA A 133 6.83 -2.37 -15.80
N GLU A 134 7.75 -1.89 -16.63
CA GLU A 134 8.52 -2.72 -17.56
C GLU A 134 9.42 -3.72 -16.85
N LYS A 135 10.13 -3.31 -15.78
CA LYS A 135 10.96 -4.24 -14.97
C LYS A 135 10.11 -5.35 -14.34
N VAL A 136 8.94 -5.01 -13.80
CA VAL A 136 8.00 -5.99 -13.24
C VAL A 136 7.47 -6.92 -14.34
N LEU A 137 7.06 -6.39 -15.48
CA LEU A 137 6.58 -7.20 -16.60
C LEU A 137 7.69 -8.13 -17.13
N ASN A 138 8.92 -7.64 -17.26
CA ASN A 138 10.05 -8.44 -17.68
C ASN A 138 10.40 -9.54 -16.65
N ALA A 139 10.29 -9.25 -15.35
CA ALA A 139 10.44 -10.26 -14.31
C ALA A 139 9.34 -11.34 -14.40
N ILE A 140 8.08 -10.94 -14.64
CA ILE A 140 6.97 -11.88 -14.84
C ILE A 140 7.23 -12.76 -16.06
N LYS A 141 7.61 -12.18 -17.21
CA LYS A 141 7.95 -12.92 -18.44
C LYS A 141 9.05 -13.96 -18.22
N LYS A 142 10.09 -13.63 -17.45
CA LYS A 142 11.19 -14.56 -17.12
C LYS A 142 10.73 -15.74 -16.25
N LEU A 143 9.69 -15.55 -15.45
CA LEU A 143 9.15 -16.58 -14.56
C LEU A 143 8.06 -17.42 -15.22
N ASP A 144 7.50 -16.96 -16.33
CA ASP A 144 6.38 -17.58 -17.03
C ASP A 144 6.87 -18.65 -18.02
N VAL A 145 7.02 -19.88 -17.53
CA VAL A 145 7.53 -21.00 -18.32
C VAL A 145 6.48 -21.56 -19.28
N ASP A 146 5.19 -21.52 -18.91
CA ASP A 146 4.09 -22.13 -19.68
C ASP A 146 3.18 -21.12 -20.38
N GLY A 147 3.50 -19.82 -20.32
CA GLY A 147 2.75 -18.73 -20.95
C GLY A 147 1.47 -18.33 -20.22
N LYS A 148 1.02 -19.12 -19.23
CA LYS A 148 -0.27 -18.91 -18.58
C LYS A 148 -0.28 -17.65 -17.72
N LEU A 149 0.88 -17.25 -17.19
CA LEU A 149 0.95 -16.09 -16.32
C LEU A 149 0.75 -14.82 -17.15
N ILE A 150 1.44 -14.68 -18.29
CA ILE A 150 1.28 -13.55 -19.20
C ILE A 150 -0.11 -13.54 -19.83
N ASP A 151 -0.64 -14.70 -20.24
CA ASP A 151 -2.01 -14.81 -20.75
C ASP A 151 -3.02 -14.30 -19.72
N PHE A 152 -2.83 -14.62 -18.43
CA PHE A 152 -3.67 -14.09 -17.37
C PHE A 152 -3.54 -12.57 -17.22
N MET A 153 -2.32 -12.03 -17.31
CA MET A 153 -2.08 -10.58 -17.18
C MET A 153 -2.76 -9.78 -18.28
N THR A 154 -2.78 -10.30 -19.52
CA THR A 154 -3.41 -9.66 -20.69
C THR A 154 -4.90 -9.97 -20.82
N SER A 155 -5.38 -11.03 -20.15
CA SER A 155 -6.79 -11.38 -20.15
C SER A 155 -7.67 -10.28 -19.54
N ASN A 156 -8.89 -10.15 -20.05
CA ASN A 156 -9.95 -9.34 -19.46
C ASN A 156 -10.62 -10.02 -18.25
N VAL A 157 -9.96 -10.99 -17.61
CA VAL A 157 -10.52 -11.65 -16.42
C VAL A 157 -10.67 -10.62 -15.31
N GLU A 158 -11.92 -10.43 -14.91
CA GLU A 158 -12.30 -9.56 -13.82
C GLU A 158 -11.92 -10.14 -12.46
N ASP A 159 -11.37 -9.28 -11.62
CA ASP A 159 -11.08 -9.63 -10.24
C ASP A 159 -12.30 -9.33 -9.37
N ALA A 160 -13.20 -10.31 -9.25
CA ALA A 160 -14.44 -10.20 -8.48
C ALA A 160 -14.22 -9.67 -7.04
N SER A 161 -13.13 -10.07 -6.38
CA SER A 161 -12.83 -9.59 -5.02
C SER A 161 -12.47 -8.11 -5.00
N LYS A 162 -11.70 -7.64 -5.99
CA LYS A 162 -11.37 -6.21 -6.17
C LYS A 162 -12.62 -5.40 -6.53
N ILE A 163 -13.48 -5.94 -7.41
CA ILE A 163 -14.72 -5.28 -7.81
C ILE A 163 -15.66 -5.12 -6.60
N GLU A 164 -15.86 -6.17 -5.83
CA GLU A 164 -16.74 -6.13 -4.67
C GLU A 164 -16.21 -5.18 -3.58
N ARG A 165 -14.90 -5.13 -3.38
CA ARG A 165 -14.21 -4.12 -2.56
C ARG A 165 -14.54 -2.71 -3.03
N SER A 166 -14.38 -2.43 -4.33
CA SER A 166 -14.66 -1.12 -4.91
C SER A 166 -16.12 -0.72 -4.74
N LYS A 167 -17.07 -1.66 -4.92
CA LYS A 167 -18.51 -1.41 -4.69
C LYS A 167 -18.79 -1.03 -3.24
N ARG A 168 -18.24 -1.76 -2.26
CA ARG A 168 -18.40 -1.44 -0.84
C ARG A 168 -17.80 -0.08 -0.50
N CYS A 169 -16.62 0.23 -1.03
CA CYS A 169 -15.99 1.53 -0.83
C CYS A 169 -16.87 2.66 -1.39
N ALA A 170 -17.36 2.52 -2.62
CA ALA A 170 -18.24 3.49 -3.27
C ALA A 170 -19.55 3.72 -2.49
N ALA A 171 -20.21 2.63 -2.05
CA ALA A 171 -21.40 2.72 -1.22
C ALA A 171 -21.11 3.46 0.09
N ARG A 172 -19.98 3.17 0.74
CA ARG A 172 -19.56 3.85 1.96
C ARG A 172 -19.31 5.33 1.74
N THR A 173 -18.57 5.70 0.70
CA THR A 173 -18.27 7.11 0.40
C THR A 173 -19.50 7.90 -0.01
N ALA A 174 -20.46 7.28 -0.71
CA ALA A 174 -21.73 7.92 -1.09
C ALA A 174 -22.59 8.32 0.12
N SER A 175 -22.43 7.63 1.24
CA SER A 175 -23.15 7.92 2.50
C SER A 175 -22.45 8.95 3.41
N MET A 176 -21.22 9.38 3.07
CA MET A 176 -20.44 10.27 3.94
C MET A 176 -20.95 11.71 3.85
N SER A 177 -20.90 12.43 4.98
CA SER A 177 -21.00 13.90 4.95
C SER A 177 -19.81 14.49 4.22
N THR A 178 -19.94 15.74 3.74
CA THR A 178 -18.86 16.47 3.07
C THR A 178 -17.57 16.49 3.90
N GLU A 179 -17.69 16.78 5.20
CA GLU A 179 -16.55 16.83 6.13
C GLU A 179 -15.86 15.46 6.27
N LYS A 180 -16.65 14.39 6.44
CA LYS A 180 -16.11 13.03 6.54
C LYS A 180 -15.46 12.57 5.22
N TYR A 181 -16.05 12.96 4.09
CA TYR A 181 -15.48 12.67 2.77
C TYR A 181 -14.15 13.38 2.56
N GLN A 182 -13.99 14.64 2.99
CA GLN A 182 -12.70 15.35 2.94
C GLN A 182 -11.61 14.60 3.71
N ARG A 183 -11.91 14.16 4.93
CA ARG A 183 -10.97 13.34 5.73
C ARG A 183 -10.67 12.00 5.08
N PHE A 184 -11.66 11.36 4.45
CA PHE A 184 -11.47 10.13 3.69
C PHE A 184 -10.57 10.35 2.47
N ALA A 185 -10.74 11.47 1.76
CA ALA A 185 -9.92 11.85 0.62
C ALA A 185 -8.47 12.12 1.06
N GLU A 186 -8.27 12.83 2.18
CA GLU A 186 -6.95 13.01 2.78
C GLU A 186 -6.33 11.64 3.10
N ALA A 187 -7.03 10.78 3.86
CA ALA A 187 -6.54 9.45 4.21
C ALA A 187 -6.23 8.58 2.97
N SER A 188 -6.95 8.79 1.87
CA SER A 188 -6.74 8.08 0.61
C SER A 188 -5.41 8.39 -0.07
N SER A 189 -4.82 9.55 0.25
CA SER A 189 -3.51 10.00 -0.25
C SER A 189 -2.32 9.42 0.52
N TYR A 190 -2.56 8.55 1.52
CA TYR A 190 -1.51 7.92 2.32
C TYR A 190 -1.13 6.53 1.79
N SER A 191 0.14 6.21 1.89
CA SER A 191 0.77 4.89 1.81
C SER A 191 2.03 4.89 2.67
N PHE A 192 2.77 3.79 2.74
CA PHE A 192 4.00 3.77 3.54
C PHE A 192 5.14 4.60 2.93
N LEU A 193 5.08 4.89 1.63
CA LEU A 193 6.05 5.74 0.90
C LEU A 193 5.49 7.13 0.53
N LEU A 194 4.24 7.41 0.90
CA LEU A 194 3.54 8.64 0.51
C LEU A 194 2.69 9.11 1.69
N VAL A 195 2.98 10.29 2.23
CA VAL A 195 2.24 10.84 3.37
C VAL A 195 1.53 12.10 2.91
N GLY A 196 0.20 12.10 2.93
CA GLY A 196 -0.59 13.25 2.46
C GLY A 196 -0.32 13.61 1.00
N GLY A 197 -0.07 12.62 0.14
CA GLY A 197 0.28 12.85 -1.26
C GLY A 197 1.74 13.27 -1.53
N ARG A 198 2.58 13.39 -0.48
CA ARG A 198 3.98 13.84 -0.61
C ARG A 198 4.96 12.70 -0.43
N ARG A 199 6.06 12.74 -1.19
CA ARG A 199 7.21 11.82 -1.06
C ARG A 199 8.33 12.47 -0.26
N SER A 200 9.17 11.66 0.37
CA SER A 200 10.36 12.10 1.09
C SER A 200 11.31 10.92 1.29
N GLU A 201 12.62 11.18 1.28
CA GLU A 201 13.64 10.18 1.66
C GLU A 201 13.43 9.64 3.08
N LEU A 202 12.84 10.45 3.98
CA LEU A 202 12.43 9.99 5.32
C LEU A 202 11.41 8.85 5.24
N TYR A 203 10.50 8.87 4.27
CA TYR A 203 9.46 7.85 4.14
C TYR A 203 10.03 6.55 3.59
N ASP A 204 10.96 6.63 2.64
CA ASP A 204 11.72 5.49 2.15
C ASP A 204 12.55 4.87 3.27
N ALA A 205 13.32 5.67 4.00
CA ALA A 205 14.17 5.22 5.11
C ALA A 205 13.34 4.66 6.27
N GLY A 206 12.23 5.30 6.61
CA GLY A 206 11.28 4.85 7.62
C GLY A 206 10.66 3.50 7.24
N PHE A 207 10.11 3.38 6.03
CA PHE A 207 9.52 2.12 5.58
C PHE A 207 10.55 0.98 5.51
N ARG A 208 11.77 1.26 5.03
CA ARG A 208 12.91 0.34 5.07
C ARG A 208 13.18 -0.14 6.49
N TYR A 209 13.25 0.77 7.45
CA TYR A 209 13.51 0.44 8.86
C TYR A 209 12.46 -0.51 9.45
N TYR A 210 11.17 -0.27 9.18
CA TYR A 210 10.07 -1.11 9.71
C TYR A 210 10.00 -2.48 9.04
N THR A 211 10.31 -2.54 7.74
CA THR A 211 10.31 -3.79 6.97
C THR A 211 11.60 -4.60 7.08
N LYS A 212 12.65 -4.02 7.69
CA LYS A 212 14.01 -4.60 7.74
C LYS A 212 14.54 -4.94 6.35
N ALA A 213 14.12 -4.18 5.34
CA ALA A 213 14.69 -4.28 4.00
C ALA A 213 16.16 -3.83 4.05
N PRO A 214 17.10 -4.62 3.50
CA PRO A 214 18.52 -4.28 3.54
C PRO A 214 18.80 -3.12 2.54
N GLU A 215 19.94 -2.45 2.66
CA GLU A 215 20.26 -1.24 1.88
C GLU A 215 20.31 -1.49 0.37
N GLU A 216 20.61 -2.73 -0.05
CA GLU A 216 20.63 -3.13 -1.46
C GLU A 216 19.24 -3.10 -2.12
N PHE A 217 18.14 -3.06 -1.33
CA PHE A 217 16.81 -2.90 -1.89
C PHE A 217 16.66 -1.49 -2.45
N THR A 218 16.49 -1.41 -3.76
CA THR A 218 16.26 -0.15 -4.49
C THR A 218 14.89 0.44 -4.17
N HIS A 219 14.69 1.71 -4.52
CA HIS A 219 13.38 2.39 -4.41
C HIS A 219 12.27 1.61 -5.14
N ASP A 220 12.56 1.05 -6.32
CA ASP A 220 11.61 0.23 -7.08
C ASP A 220 11.14 -0.99 -6.27
N MET A 221 12.05 -1.63 -5.54
CA MET A 221 11.73 -2.76 -4.67
C MET A 221 10.91 -2.31 -3.47
N LEU A 222 11.20 -1.14 -2.89
CA LEU A 222 10.37 -0.55 -1.83
C LEU A 222 8.95 -0.26 -2.31
N ILE A 223 8.75 0.22 -3.56
CA ILE A 223 7.41 0.42 -4.14
C ILE A 223 6.64 -0.89 -4.20
N ILE A 224 7.28 -1.98 -4.62
CA ILE A 224 6.64 -3.31 -4.67
C ILE A 224 6.29 -3.79 -3.24
N LEU A 225 7.20 -3.63 -2.28
CA LEU A 225 6.93 -3.97 -0.88
C LEU A 225 5.79 -3.11 -0.29
N ASN A 226 5.74 -1.83 -0.63
CA ASN A 226 4.65 -0.93 -0.24
C ASN A 226 3.32 -1.43 -0.81
N PHE A 227 3.27 -1.84 -2.08
CA PHE A 227 2.09 -2.48 -2.65
C PHE A 227 1.68 -3.72 -1.85
N CYS A 228 2.63 -4.61 -1.53
CA CYS A 228 2.33 -5.81 -0.74
C CYS A 228 1.76 -5.46 0.64
N ALA A 229 2.34 -4.48 1.33
CA ALA A 229 1.87 -4.01 2.62
C ALA A 229 0.46 -3.41 2.53
N MET A 230 0.21 -2.57 1.52
CA MET A 230 -1.08 -1.94 1.26
C MET A 230 -2.17 -2.96 0.91
N GLU A 231 -1.86 -3.95 0.08
CA GLU A 231 -2.80 -5.01 -0.28
C GLU A 231 -3.14 -5.87 0.93
N MET A 232 -2.14 -6.20 1.77
CA MET A 232 -2.35 -6.93 3.01
C MET A 232 -3.21 -6.15 4.01
N MET A 233 -2.91 -4.85 4.21
CA MET A 233 -3.74 -3.95 5.01
C MET A 233 -5.19 -3.97 4.55
N THR A 234 -5.39 -3.87 3.23
CA THR A 234 -6.72 -3.85 2.63
C THR A 234 -7.46 -5.16 2.92
N VAL A 235 -6.85 -6.31 2.62
CA VAL A 235 -7.46 -7.62 2.85
C VAL A 235 -7.77 -7.83 4.34
N LEU A 236 -6.87 -7.41 5.23
CA LEU A 236 -7.04 -7.58 6.68
C LEU A 236 -8.21 -6.75 7.22
N VAL A 237 -8.24 -5.45 6.91
CA VAL A 237 -9.28 -4.53 7.38
C VAL A 237 -10.64 -4.89 6.82
N GLU A 238 -10.72 -5.24 5.53
CA GLU A 238 -11.98 -5.63 4.92
C GLU A 238 -12.58 -6.89 5.52
N ASN A 239 -11.77 -7.92 5.73
CA ASN A 239 -12.26 -9.15 6.32
C ASN A 239 -12.67 -8.95 7.78
N ALA A 240 -11.95 -8.11 8.53
CA ALA A 240 -12.33 -7.74 9.89
C ALA A 240 -13.67 -6.98 9.89
N PHE A 241 -13.87 -6.05 8.96
CA PHE A 241 -15.14 -5.36 8.76
C PHE A 241 -16.29 -6.31 8.41
N LEU A 242 -16.05 -7.31 7.55
CA LEU A 242 -17.04 -8.33 7.22
C LEU A 242 -17.39 -9.22 8.42
N ASN A 243 -16.43 -9.51 9.30
CA ASN A 243 -16.72 -10.22 10.55
C ASN A 243 -17.59 -9.37 11.49
N LEU A 244 -17.28 -8.08 11.63
CA LEU A 244 -18.09 -7.14 12.40
C LEU A 244 -19.53 -7.07 11.86
N LEU A 245 -19.70 -6.99 10.54
CA LEU A 245 -21.02 -7.00 9.92
C LEU A 245 -21.79 -8.28 10.24
N LYS A 246 -21.15 -9.44 10.09
CA LYS A 246 -21.76 -10.74 10.43
C LYS A 246 -22.18 -10.80 11.90
N GLN A 247 -21.35 -10.29 12.80
CA GLN A 247 -21.65 -10.21 14.22
C GLN A 247 -22.85 -9.28 14.49
N SER A 248 -22.86 -8.07 13.90
CA SER A 248 -23.98 -7.12 14.01
C SER A 248 -25.30 -7.71 13.51
N GLN A 249 -25.27 -8.44 12.39
CA GLN A 249 -26.44 -9.12 11.83
C GLN A 249 -26.96 -10.22 12.76
N ARG A 250 -26.08 -10.97 13.42
CA ARG A 250 -26.47 -12.03 14.38
C ARG A 250 -27.15 -11.47 15.64
N ILE A 251 -26.70 -10.30 16.11
CA ILE A 251 -27.22 -9.66 17.33
C ILE A 251 -28.41 -8.74 17.00
N GLY A 252 -28.79 -8.61 15.73
CA GLY A 252 -29.94 -7.81 15.28
C GLY A 252 -29.73 -6.29 15.36
N ILE A 253 -28.49 -5.82 15.51
CA ILE A 253 -28.18 -4.41 15.78
C ILE A 253 -28.27 -3.55 14.52
N SER A 254 -27.72 -4.00 13.40
CA SER A 254 -27.78 -3.25 12.13
C SER A 254 -27.41 -4.12 10.94
N LYS A 255 -28.16 -3.97 9.85
CA LYS A 255 -27.77 -4.43 8.50
C LYS A 255 -27.03 -3.34 7.70
N ASP A 256 -27.05 -2.10 8.20
CA ASP A 256 -26.52 -0.93 7.52
C ASP A 256 -25.03 -0.78 7.82
N PHE A 257 -24.21 -0.96 6.80
CA PHE A 257 -22.76 -0.83 6.83
C PHE A 257 -22.26 0.50 7.42
N HIS A 258 -23.02 1.59 7.25
CA HIS A 258 -22.61 2.95 7.63
C HIS A 258 -22.86 3.28 9.10
N LYS A 259 -23.60 2.43 9.82
CA LYS A 259 -23.93 2.60 11.24
C LYS A 259 -23.03 1.79 12.18
N LEU A 260 -22.09 1.03 11.62
CA LEU A 260 -21.13 0.25 12.40
C LEU A 260 -20.03 1.17 12.96
N GLY A 261 -19.68 0.97 14.23
CA GLY A 261 -18.59 1.67 14.90
C GLY A 261 -17.21 1.15 14.51
N ALA A 262 -16.20 1.49 15.31
CA ALA A 262 -14.83 1.00 15.11
C ALA A 262 -14.75 -0.53 15.19
N ILE A 263 -13.89 -1.12 14.34
CA ILE A 263 -13.66 -2.55 14.31
C ILE A 263 -12.89 -2.97 15.58
N GLN A 264 -13.37 -4.04 16.22
CA GLN A 264 -12.78 -4.55 17.45
C GLN A 264 -11.66 -5.55 17.17
N LEU A 265 -10.78 -5.73 18.15
CA LEU A 265 -9.59 -6.56 18.02
C LEU A 265 -9.93 -8.02 17.66
N GLU A 266 -11.04 -8.53 18.18
CA GLU A 266 -11.55 -9.88 17.95
C GLU A 266 -11.87 -10.10 16.47
N ASN A 267 -12.41 -9.08 15.79
CA ASN A 267 -12.72 -9.17 14.36
C ASN A 267 -11.46 -9.27 13.50
N TYR A 268 -10.38 -8.58 13.91
CA TYR A 268 -9.05 -8.68 13.30
C TYR A 268 -8.39 -10.03 13.58
N LYS A 269 -8.44 -10.52 14.82
CA LYS A 269 -7.92 -11.85 15.21
C LYS A 269 -8.62 -12.98 14.44
N GLU A 270 -9.94 -12.92 14.29
CA GLU A 270 -10.71 -13.88 13.49
C GLU A 270 -10.26 -13.89 12.02
N THR A 271 -9.91 -12.73 11.47
CA THR A 271 -9.34 -12.63 10.12
C THR A 271 -7.96 -13.26 10.04
N ALA A 272 -7.07 -12.93 10.97
CA ALA A 272 -5.71 -13.45 10.99
C ALA A 272 -5.67 -14.98 11.08
N ASN A 273 -6.56 -15.60 11.87
CA ASN A 273 -6.69 -17.05 11.98
C ASN A 273 -7.12 -17.75 10.69
N ARG A 274 -7.76 -17.02 9.77
CA ARG A 274 -8.20 -17.53 8.46
C ARG A 274 -7.19 -17.30 7.34
N ILE A 275 -6.18 -16.46 7.56
CA ILE A 275 -5.05 -16.37 6.66
C ILE A 275 -4.23 -17.64 6.94
N PRO A 276 -4.24 -18.65 6.05
CA PRO A 276 -3.48 -19.85 6.31
C PRO A 276 -2.03 -19.46 6.56
N PRO A 277 -1.32 -20.08 7.53
CA PRO A 277 0.12 -19.96 7.60
C PRO A 277 0.64 -20.53 6.28
N LYS A 278 0.84 -19.67 5.27
CA LYS A 278 1.37 -20.09 3.98
C LYS A 278 2.82 -20.46 4.22
N ASN A 279 3.00 -21.76 4.46
CA ASN A 279 4.21 -22.56 4.40
C ASN A 279 5.51 -21.77 4.60
N ALA A 280 6.11 -22.00 5.78
CA ALA A 280 7.56 -22.05 5.91
C ALA A 280 8.19 -22.79 4.72
#